data_AF-B4MMR7-F1
#
_entry.id   AF-B4MMR7-F1
#
_cell.length_a   1.000
_cell.length_b   1.000
_cell.length_c   1.000
_cell.angle_alpha   90.00
_cell.angle_beta   90.00
_cell.angle_gamma   90.00
#
_symmetry.space_group_name_H-M   'P 1'
#
loop_
_entity.id
_entity.type
_entity.pdbx_description
1 polymer ?
#
loop_
_entity_poly.entity_id
_entity_poly.type
_entity_poly.pdbx_seq_one_letter_code
_entity_poly.pdbx_strand_id
1 'polypeptide(L)'
;MLVISTDLPDKDFSGLLNYFYTLFETSQNCNRFQFNEKHSVDKFDDKLWLTCANKDTFEWVTRSLSSLSSYKSSSFVEHFNLIDCSIVLPKVVKNKPLASVFQLLELQNSGLHTGKWCVLQRKTLLPTSEDYKEKAITYICDNEEVLLRIDQDSMDFLKTKEFKLKYCFWTIHFPLL
;
A
#
# COMPACT_ATOMS: atom_id res chain seq x y z
N MET A 1 -1.20 -6.44 -4.47
CA MET A 1 -2.68 -6.46 -4.48
C MET A 1 -3.14 -5.96 -5.83
N LEU A 2 -4.05 -6.70 -6.47
CA LEU A 2 -4.70 -6.39 -7.73
C LEU A 2 -6.14 -5.97 -7.45
N VAL A 3 -6.60 -4.94 -8.14
CA VAL A 3 -7.99 -4.50 -8.16
C VAL A 3 -8.54 -4.81 -9.54
N ILE A 4 -9.61 -5.60 -9.57
CA ILE A 4 -10.27 -6.05 -10.79
C ILE A 4 -11.65 -5.41 -10.85
N SER A 5 -11.90 -4.70 -11.94
CA SER A 5 -13.22 -4.17 -12.28
C SER A 5 -13.81 -4.95 -13.46
N THR A 6 -15.12 -4.84 -13.61
CA THR A 6 -15.84 -5.43 -14.73
C THR A 6 -16.86 -4.44 -15.26
N ASP A 7 -17.09 -4.50 -16.57
CA ASP A 7 -18.14 -3.75 -17.25
C ASP A 7 -19.46 -4.56 -17.30
N LEU A 8 -19.51 -5.73 -16.64
CA LEU A 8 -20.72 -6.56 -16.55
C LEU A 8 -21.79 -5.88 -15.66
N PRO A 9 -23.09 -5.94 -16.04
CA PRO A 9 -24.16 -5.21 -15.36
C PRO A 9 -24.29 -5.54 -13.86
N ASP A 10 -24.20 -6.83 -13.52
CA ASP A 10 -24.45 -7.31 -12.16
C ASP A 10 -23.20 -7.24 -11.27
N LYS A 11 -22.04 -6.91 -11.85
CA LYS A 11 -20.73 -6.92 -11.19
C LYS A 11 -20.50 -8.17 -10.35
N ASP A 12 -20.99 -9.30 -10.85
CA ASP A 12 -20.78 -10.61 -10.28
C ASP A 12 -19.45 -11.17 -10.80
N PHE A 13 -18.60 -11.57 -9.86
CA PHE A 13 -17.28 -12.13 -10.14
C PHE A 13 -17.25 -13.65 -10.02
N SER A 14 -18.39 -14.32 -9.75
CA SER A 14 -18.48 -15.78 -9.65
C SER A 14 -17.95 -16.48 -10.90
N GLY A 15 -18.32 -15.99 -12.09
CA GLY A 15 -17.83 -16.50 -13.37
C GLY A 15 -16.32 -16.35 -13.54
N LEU A 16 -15.75 -15.22 -13.08
CA LEU A 16 -14.30 -15.01 -13.10
C LEU A 16 -13.57 -15.97 -12.14
N LEU A 17 -14.10 -16.19 -10.95
CA LEU A 17 -13.52 -17.12 -9.99
C LEU A 17 -13.60 -18.57 -10.49
N ASN A 18 -14.70 -18.97 -11.12
CA ASN A 18 -14.80 -20.27 -11.79
C ASN A 18 -13.77 -20.41 -12.92
N TYR A 19 -13.59 -19.36 -13.73
CA TYR A 19 -12.57 -19.34 -14.77
C TYR A 19 -11.16 -19.54 -14.19
N PHE A 20 -10.80 -18.81 -13.12
CA PHE A 20 -9.51 -19.01 -12.45
C PHE A 20 -9.37 -20.43 -11.90
N TYR A 21 -10.43 -20.99 -11.31
CA TYR A 21 -10.44 -22.37 -10.82
C TYR A 21 -10.09 -23.38 -11.93
N THR A 22 -10.72 -23.29 -13.10
CA THR A 22 -10.39 -24.13 -14.27
C THR A 22 -8.94 -23.94 -14.73
N LEU A 23 -8.42 -22.70 -14.68
CA LEU A 23 -7.00 -22.46 -15.01
C LEU A 23 -6.05 -23.09 -13.99
N PHE A 24 -6.40 -23.11 -12.70
CA PHE A 24 -5.59 -23.81 -11.71
C PHE A 24 -5.56 -25.32 -11.95
N GLU A 25 -6.69 -25.94 -12.30
CA GLU A 25 -6.75 -27.40 -12.56
C GLU A 25 -5.85 -27.84 -13.72
N THR A 26 -5.60 -26.94 -14.67
CA THR A 26 -4.86 -27.22 -15.91
C THR A 26 -3.42 -26.70 -15.89
N SER A 27 -3.03 -25.93 -14.87
CA SER A 27 -1.71 -25.31 -14.81
C SER A 27 -0.66 -26.22 -14.14
N GLN A 28 0.41 -26.50 -14.86
CA GLN A 28 1.54 -27.31 -14.37
C GLN A 28 2.35 -26.63 -13.24
N ASN A 29 2.20 -25.32 -13.07
CA ASN A 29 2.99 -24.50 -12.13
C ASN A 29 2.18 -24.03 -10.91
N CYS A 30 1.05 -24.67 -10.60
CA CYS A 30 0.15 -24.22 -9.53
C CYS A 30 0.80 -24.16 -8.14
N ASN A 31 1.79 -25.01 -7.89
CA ASN A 31 2.58 -25.00 -6.66
C ASN A 31 3.38 -23.70 -6.44
N ARG A 32 3.57 -22.87 -7.47
CA ARG A 32 4.25 -21.57 -7.37
C ARG A 32 3.31 -20.43 -7.00
N PHE A 33 2.01 -20.63 -7.11
CA PHE A 33 1.04 -19.58 -6.83
C PHE A 33 0.81 -19.46 -5.32
N GLN A 34 0.92 -18.24 -4.82
CA GLN A 34 0.79 -17.88 -3.42
C GLN A 34 -0.10 -16.64 -3.31
N PHE A 35 -1.23 -16.81 -2.65
CA PHE A 35 -2.11 -15.73 -2.22
C PHE A 35 -1.89 -15.43 -0.75
N ASN A 36 -2.32 -14.25 -0.30
CA ASN A 36 -2.24 -13.90 1.12
C ASN A 36 -3.13 -14.82 1.95
N GLU A 37 -2.60 -15.40 3.03
CA GLU A 37 -3.32 -16.38 3.87
C GLU A 37 -4.50 -15.79 4.64
N LYS A 38 -4.51 -14.47 4.89
CA LYS A 38 -5.56 -13.81 5.69
C LYS A 38 -6.64 -13.17 4.82
N HIS A 39 -6.24 -12.52 3.73
CA HIS A 39 -7.14 -11.77 2.85
C HIS A 39 -6.74 -11.97 1.38
N SER A 40 -6.97 -13.19 0.86
CA SER A 40 -6.61 -13.58 -0.50
C SER A 40 -7.50 -12.93 -1.56
N VAL A 41 -8.81 -12.96 -1.34
CA VAL A 41 -9.86 -12.45 -2.25
C VAL A 41 -10.95 -11.75 -1.44
N ASP A 42 -11.36 -10.56 -1.87
CA ASP A 42 -12.49 -9.84 -1.27
C ASP A 42 -13.25 -9.01 -2.32
N LYS A 43 -14.52 -8.67 -2.06
CA LYS A 43 -15.29 -7.72 -2.89
C LYS A 43 -15.48 -6.43 -2.12
N PHE A 44 -14.97 -5.33 -2.66
CA PHE A 44 -15.08 -4.01 -2.06
C PHE A 44 -15.27 -2.94 -3.14
N ASP A 45 -16.22 -2.03 -2.91
CA ASP A 45 -16.60 -0.96 -3.85
C ASP A 45 -16.82 -1.48 -5.28
N ASP A 46 -17.63 -2.53 -5.37
CA ASP A 46 -18.02 -3.17 -6.64
C ASP A 46 -16.85 -3.71 -7.49
N LYS A 47 -15.68 -3.87 -6.88
CA LYS A 47 -14.47 -4.42 -7.48
C LYS A 47 -14.06 -5.68 -6.74
N LEU A 48 -13.39 -6.58 -7.43
CA LEU A 48 -12.75 -7.74 -6.82
C LEU A 48 -11.30 -7.42 -6.49
N TRP A 49 -10.90 -7.71 -5.27
CA TRP A 49 -9.59 -7.44 -4.73
C TRP A 49 -8.86 -8.75 -4.51
N LEU A 50 -7.68 -8.88 -5.11
CA LEU A 50 -6.86 -10.09 -5.05
C LEU A 50 -5.47 -9.77 -4.49
N THR A 51 -5.12 -10.41 -3.38
CA THR A 51 -3.82 -10.21 -2.73
C THR A 51 -2.86 -11.34 -3.10
N CYS A 52 -2.06 -11.10 -4.14
CA CYS A 52 -0.95 -11.98 -4.51
C CYS A 52 0.21 -11.80 -3.52
N ALA A 53 0.71 -12.90 -2.94
CA ALA A 53 1.83 -12.90 -2.01
C ALA A 53 3.19 -12.94 -2.71
N ASN A 54 3.23 -13.31 -3.99
CA ASN A 54 4.45 -13.30 -4.80
C ASN A 54 4.20 -12.75 -6.21
N LYS A 55 5.31 -12.46 -6.91
CA LYS A 55 5.31 -11.91 -8.27
C LYS A 55 4.72 -12.89 -9.30
N ASP A 56 5.05 -14.18 -9.19
CA ASP A 56 4.55 -15.22 -10.11
C ASP A 56 3.01 -15.27 -10.14
N THR A 57 2.37 -15.15 -8.96
CA THR A 57 0.91 -15.11 -8.84
C THR A 57 0.32 -13.84 -9.44
N PHE A 58 0.95 -12.69 -9.17
CA PHE A 58 0.52 -11.42 -9.74
C PHE A 58 0.54 -11.44 -11.27
N GLU A 59 1.63 -11.93 -11.85
CA GLU A 59 1.78 -12.04 -13.31
C GLU A 59 0.80 -13.04 -13.90
N TRP A 60 0.59 -14.18 -13.24
CA TRP A 60 -0.37 -15.18 -13.69
C TRP A 60 -1.81 -14.63 -13.71
N VAL A 61 -2.26 -13.98 -12.63
CA VAL A 61 -3.60 -13.37 -12.58
C VAL A 61 -3.76 -12.32 -13.69
N THR A 62 -2.79 -11.41 -13.81
CA THR A 62 -2.82 -10.33 -14.82
C THR A 62 -2.87 -10.89 -16.25
N ARG A 63 -2.06 -11.92 -16.55
CA ARG A 63 -2.06 -12.57 -17.86
C ARG A 63 -3.37 -13.29 -18.14
N SER A 64 -3.93 -13.97 -17.14
CA SER A 64 -5.19 -14.70 -17.29
C SER A 64 -6.33 -13.74 -17.61
N LEU A 65 -6.36 -12.58 -16.94
CA LEU A 65 -7.33 -11.52 -17.18
C LEU A 65 -7.17 -10.84 -18.55
N SER A 66 -5.95 -10.74 -19.07
CA SER A 66 -5.70 -10.12 -20.39
C SER A 66 -6.44 -10.82 -21.54
N SER A 67 -6.85 -12.08 -21.34
CA SER A 67 -7.65 -12.83 -22.31
C SER A 67 -9.15 -12.55 -22.23
N LEU A 68 -9.62 -11.84 -21.20
CA LEU A 68 -11.03 -11.57 -20.94
C LEU A 68 -11.33 -10.08 -21.11
N SER A 69 -12.03 -9.72 -22.19
CA SER A 69 -12.35 -8.32 -22.50
C SER A 69 -13.28 -7.63 -21.51
N SER A 70 -14.10 -8.40 -20.78
CA SER A 70 -15.08 -7.87 -19.81
C SER A 70 -14.49 -7.48 -18.46
N TYR A 71 -13.20 -7.76 -18.22
CA TYR A 71 -12.52 -7.48 -16.97
C TYR A 71 -11.30 -6.59 -17.19
N LYS A 72 -11.08 -5.65 -16.30
CA LYS A 72 -9.89 -4.81 -16.26
C LYS A 72 -9.19 -5.03 -14.93
N SER A 73 -7.87 -5.08 -14.95
CA SER A 73 -7.07 -5.20 -13.74
C SER A 73 -6.09 -4.06 -13.64
N SER A 74 -5.84 -3.62 -12.41
CA SER A 74 -4.84 -2.63 -12.07
C SER A 74 -4.18 -3.03 -10.76
N SER A 75 -2.92 -2.68 -10.56
CA SER A 75 -2.31 -2.77 -9.24
C SER A 75 -2.99 -1.78 -8.30
N PHE A 76 -2.94 -2.05 -6.98
CA PHE A 76 -3.41 -1.11 -5.96
C PHE A 76 -2.81 0.30 -6.10
N VAL A 77 -1.54 0.37 -6.51
CA VAL A 77 -0.81 1.64 -6.72
C VAL A 77 -1.44 2.43 -7.87
N GLU A 78 -1.67 1.77 -9.00
CA GLU A 78 -2.29 2.40 -10.18
C GLU A 78 -3.75 2.76 -9.90
N HIS A 79 -4.49 1.89 -9.22
CA HIS A 79 -5.90 2.09 -8.93
C HIS A 79 -6.17 3.39 -8.15
N PHE A 80 -5.33 3.68 -7.16
CA PHE A 80 -5.43 4.90 -6.34
C PHE A 80 -4.54 6.04 -6.81
N ASN A 81 -3.82 5.89 -7.93
CA ASN A 81 -2.83 6.85 -8.41
C ASN A 81 -1.87 7.30 -7.30
N LEU A 82 -1.32 6.34 -6.55
CA LEU A 82 -0.55 6.69 -5.35
C LEU A 82 0.75 7.44 -5.71
N ILE A 83 1.07 8.45 -4.91
CA ILE A 83 2.17 9.40 -5.08
C ILE A 83 3.29 9.03 -4.12
N ASP A 84 4.52 8.95 -4.64
CA ASP A 84 5.72 8.67 -3.85
C ASP A 84 6.02 9.81 -2.87
N CYS A 85 6.32 9.47 -1.62
CA CYS A 85 6.85 10.40 -0.62
C CYS A 85 7.71 9.66 0.41
N SER A 86 8.40 10.41 1.25
CA SER A 86 9.08 9.85 2.41
C SER A 86 8.72 10.58 3.69
N ILE A 87 8.79 9.87 4.80
CA ILE A 87 8.73 10.46 6.13
C ILE A 87 9.86 9.92 6.99
N VAL A 88 10.26 10.72 7.97
CA VAL A 88 11.14 10.27 9.03
C VAL A 88 10.34 10.14 10.31
N LEU A 89 10.65 9.12 11.10
CA LEU A 89 10.00 8.84 12.38
C LEU A 89 11.06 8.59 13.45
N PRO A 90 10.85 9.07 14.69
CA PRO A 90 11.71 8.71 15.81
C PRO A 90 11.46 7.26 16.22
N LYS A 91 12.53 6.47 16.35
CA LYS A 91 12.52 5.05 16.67
C LYS A 91 12.63 4.81 18.17
N VAL A 92 11.68 5.36 18.93
CA VAL A 92 11.62 5.23 20.39
C VAL A 92 11.39 3.78 20.83
N VAL A 93 10.49 3.08 20.14
CA VAL A 93 10.17 1.67 20.40
C VAL A 93 10.70 0.83 19.24
N LYS A 94 11.65 -0.06 19.53
CA LYS A 94 12.18 -0.98 18.53
C LYS A 94 11.06 -1.83 17.95
N ASN A 95 11.08 -2.01 16.62
CA ASN A 95 10.14 -2.86 15.88
C ASN A 95 8.66 -2.50 16.05
N LYS A 96 8.34 -1.23 16.36
CA LYS A 96 6.94 -0.79 16.40
C LYS A 96 6.26 -1.09 15.05
N PRO A 97 5.10 -1.78 15.04
CA PRO A 97 4.35 -2.01 13.82
C PRO A 97 3.91 -0.69 13.18
N LEU A 98 4.04 -0.57 11.86
CA LEU A 98 3.63 0.64 11.13
C LEU A 98 2.14 0.90 11.24
N ALA A 99 1.31 -0.14 11.31
CA ALA A 99 -0.12 0.01 11.56
C ALA A 99 -0.39 0.83 12.84
N SER A 100 0.36 0.57 13.92
CA SER A 100 0.23 1.34 15.16
C SER A 100 0.79 2.77 15.05
N VAL A 101 1.79 3.00 14.20
CA VAL A 101 2.29 4.35 13.90
C VAL A 101 1.21 5.14 13.16
N PHE A 102 0.66 4.57 12.10
CA PHE A 102 -0.35 5.20 11.27
C PHE A 102 -1.64 5.46 12.02
N GLN A 103 -2.09 4.53 12.86
CA GLN A 103 -3.22 4.75 13.75
C GLN A 103 -3.01 5.98 14.67
N LEU A 104 -1.80 6.17 15.21
CA LEU A 104 -1.49 7.35 16.01
C LEU A 104 -1.49 8.64 15.18
N LEU A 105 -1.00 8.59 13.94
CA LEU A 105 -1.06 9.73 13.02
C LEU A 105 -2.51 10.13 12.75
N GLU A 106 -3.40 9.19 12.45
CA GLU A 106 -4.82 9.47 12.23
C GLU A 106 -5.47 10.07 13.49
N LEU A 107 -5.20 9.49 14.66
CA LEU A 107 -5.75 9.98 15.94
C LEU A 107 -5.33 11.41 16.27
N GLN A 108 -4.08 11.79 15.96
CA GLN A 108 -3.57 13.13 16.25
C GLN A 108 -3.82 14.16 15.14
N ASN A 109 -4.15 13.71 13.93
CA ASN A 109 -4.39 14.55 12.76
C ASN A 109 -5.77 14.26 12.17
N SER A 110 -6.80 14.70 12.88
CA SER A 110 -8.20 14.50 12.50
C SER A 110 -8.46 14.82 11.03
N GLY A 111 -9.08 13.87 10.32
CA GLY A 111 -9.35 13.94 8.88
C GLY A 111 -8.31 13.26 7.99
N LEU A 112 -7.17 12.84 8.56
CA LEU A 112 -6.22 11.98 7.87
C LEU A 112 -6.73 10.53 7.86
N HIS A 113 -6.63 9.87 6.70
CA HIS A 113 -6.91 8.46 6.52
C HIS A 113 -5.76 7.78 5.78
N THR A 114 -5.07 6.86 6.45
CA THR A 114 -3.88 6.16 5.94
C THR A 114 -4.18 4.80 5.34
N GLY A 115 -5.45 4.39 5.30
CA GLY A 115 -5.87 3.06 4.81
C GLY A 115 -5.51 2.78 3.35
N LYS A 116 -5.25 3.82 2.55
CA LYS A 116 -4.80 3.71 1.15
C LYS A 116 -3.27 3.79 0.99
N TRP A 117 -2.53 3.98 2.08
CA TRP A 117 -1.09 4.16 2.00
C TRP A 117 -0.39 2.83 1.76
N CYS A 118 0.64 2.85 0.93
CA CYS A 118 1.47 1.69 0.65
C CYS A 118 2.90 1.96 1.12
N VAL A 119 3.43 1.09 1.98
CA VAL A 119 4.79 1.21 2.48
C VAL A 119 5.72 0.40 1.60
N LEU A 120 6.73 1.08 1.04
CA LEU A 120 7.71 0.47 0.14
C LEU A 120 8.93 -0.02 0.90
N GLN A 121 9.42 0.78 1.84
CA GLN A 121 10.66 0.49 2.56
C GLN A 121 10.67 1.14 3.94
N ARG A 122 11.36 0.50 4.89
CA ARG A 122 11.81 1.09 6.15
C ARG A 122 13.32 0.97 6.22
N LYS A 123 14.01 2.05 6.57
CA LYS A 123 15.45 2.01 6.84
C LYS A 123 15.80 2.91 8.00
N THR A 124 16.74 2.47 8.83
CA THR A 124 17.32 3.36 9.85
C THR A 124 18.07 4.48 9.16
N LEU A 125 17.80 5.72 9.56
CA LEU A 125 18.53 6.89 9.10
C LEU A 125 19.81 7.01 9.93
N LEU A 126 20.97 6.79 9.31
CA LEU A 126 22.25 6.73 10.03
C LEU A 126 22.80 8.14 10.28
N PRO A 127 23.35 8.44 11.47
CA PRO A 127 23.98 9.73 11.75
C PRO A 127 25.11 10.13 10.79
N THR A 128 25.70 9.16 10.10
CA THR A 128 26.76 9.35 9.12
C THR A 128 26.24 9.64 7.70
N SER A 129 24.93 9.56 7.47
CA SER A 129 24.32 9.88 6.17
C SER A 129 24.38 11.38 5.91
N GLU A 130 24.66 11.78 4.66
CA GLU A 130 24.79 13.20 4.27
C GLU A 130 23.51 14.00 4.57
N ASP A 131 22.35 13.38 4.38
CA ASP A 131 21.03 13.97 4.59
C ASP A 131 20.54 13.93 6.05
N TYR A 132 21.33 13.37 6.99
CA TYR A 132 20.89 13.18 8.37
C TYR A 132 20.51 14.50 9.05
N LYS A 133 21.34 15.54 8.89
CA LYS A 133 21.11 16.84 9.56
C LYS A 133 19.82 17.51 9.14
N GLU A 134 19.40 17.29 7.90
CA GLU A 134 18.20 17.90 7.32
C GLU A 134 16.95 17.07 7.64
N LYS A 135 17.09 15.74 7.70
CA LYS A 135 15.98 14.80 7.84
C LYS A 135 15.68 14.37 9.27
N ALA A 136 16.68 14.35 10.17
CA ALA A 136 16.52 13.84 11.51
C ALA A 136 15.50 14.68 12.32
N ILE A 137 14.54 13.98 12.93
CA ILE A 137 13.50 14.63 13.75
C ILE A 137 13.97 14.84 15.18
N THR A 138 14.92 14.03 15.64
CA THR A 138 15.50 14.16 16.98
C THR A 138 16.92 13.62 17.03
N TYR A 139 17.71 14.13 17.97
CA TYR A 139 19.04 13.64 18.30
C TYR A 139 19.05 12.78 19.58
N ILE A 140 17.87 12.56 20.19
CA ILE A 140 17.72 11.82 21.46
C ILE A 140 17.67 10.31 21.23
N CYS A 141 17.16 9.87 20.08
CA CYS A 141 17.05 8.46 19.70
C CYS A 141 17.25 8.31 18.19
N ASP A 142 17.39 7.06 17.73
CA ASP A 142 17.52 6.74 16.31
C ASP A 142 16.31 7.24 15.50
N ASN A 143 16.55 7.59 14.24
CA ASN A 143 15.51 7.96 13.30
C ASN A 143 15.34 6.84 12.26
N GLU A 144 14.13 6.67 11.75
CA GLU A 144 13.79 5.72 10.69
C GLU A 144 13.12 6.46 9.55
N GLU A 145 13.67 6.33 8.34
CA GLU A 145 13.03 6.81 7.12
C GLU A 145 12.11 5.71 6.58
N VAL A 146 10.87 6.08 6.30
CA VAL A 146 9.86 5.24 5.68
C VAL A 146 9.58 5.81 4.30
N LEU A 147 9.78 4.99 3.27
CA LEU A 147 9.35 5.31 1.91
C LEU A 147 7.94 4.77 1.72
N LEU A 148 7.05 5.63 1.25
CA LEU A 148 5.65 5.30 1.10
C LEU A 148 5.04 5.93 -0.14
N ARG A 149 3.86 5.43 -0.48
CA ARG A 149 2.99 5.90 -1.54
C ARG A 149 1.65 6.25 -0.94
N ILE A 150 1.16 7.47 -1.20
CA ILE A 150 -0.08 7.99 -0.60
C ILE A 150 -1.07 8.42 -1.67
N ASP A 151 -2.35 8.35 -1.36
CA ASP A 151 -3.42 8.74 -2.27
C ASP A 151 -3.59 10.27 -2.34
N GLN A 152 -4.30 10.72 -3.37
CA GLN A 152 -4.53 12.15 -3.62
C GLN A 152 -5.25 12.86 -2.46
N ASP A 153 -6.20 12.20 -1.79
CA ASP A 153 -6.92 12.80 -0.66
C ASP A 153 -5.96 13.10 0.50
N SER A 154 -5.04 12.18 0.79
CA SER A 154 -3.99 12.36 1.79
C SER A 154 -3.03 13.49 1.41
N MET A 155 -2.69 13.60 0.13
CA MET A 155 -1.87 14.69 -0.39
C MET A 155 -2.53 16.06 -0.24
N ASP A 156 -3.82 16.16 -0.55
CA ASP A 156 -4.56 17.40 -0.39
C ASP A 156 -4.73 17.76 1.08
N PHE A 157 -4.97 16.77 1.94
CA PHE A 157 -4.93 16.97 3.40
C PHE A 157 -3.58 17.53 3.85
N LEU A 158 -2.46 16.94 3.42
CA LEU A 158 -1.11 17.41 3.77
C LEU A 158 -0.84 18.85 3.32
N LYS A 159 -1.30 19.25 2.12
CA LYS A 159 -1.20 20.64 1.66
C LYS A 159 -1.88 21.62 2.61
N THR A 160 -3.06 21.28 3.14
CA THR A 160 -3.76 22.12 4.15
C THR A 160 -3.00 22.25 5.47
N LYS A 161 -2.03 21.37 5.72
CA LYS A 161 -1.19 21.32 6.93
C LYS A 161 0.26 21.72 6.66
N GLU A 162 0.54 22.34 5.51
CA GLU A 162 1.90 22.70 5.10
C GLU A 162 2.89 21.51 5.12
N PHE A 163 2.42 20.32 4.74
CA PHE A 163 3.19 19.07 4.72
C PHE A 163 3.77 18.67 6.08
N LYS A 164 3.07 19.02 7.17
CA LYS A 164 3.45 18.69 8.54
C LYS A 164 2.33 17.91 9.22
N LEU A 165 2.68 16.82 9.91
CA LEU A 165 1.75 16.08 10.77
C LEU A 165 2.28 16.01 12.21
N LYS A 166 1.36 15.94 13.17
CA LYS A 166 1.69 15.66 14.57
C LYS A 166 1.91 14.17 14.77
N TYR A 167 2.96 13.79 15.48
CA TYR A 167 3.22 12.42 15.90
C TYR A 167 3.83 12.38 17.30
N CYS A 168 3.07 11.90 18.28
CA CYS A 168 3.38 11.96 19.70
C CYS A 168 3.78 13.39 20.11
N PHE A 169 5.08 13.60 20.37
CA PHE A 169 5.67 14.87 20.80
C PHE A 169 6.32 15.66 19.65
N TRP A 170 6.37 15.07 18.44
CA TRP A 170 7.11 15.58 17.29
C TRP A 170 6.19 16.08 16.19
N THR A 171 6.76 16.91 15.32
CA THR A 171 6.18 17.27 14.03
C THR A 171 6.97 16.52 12.95
N ILE A 172 6.29 15.72 12.15
CA ILE A 172 6.88 15.00 11.02
C ILE A 172 6.66 15.79 9.74
N HIS A 173 7.68 15.83 8.89
CA HIS A 173 7.64 16.52 7.60
C HIS A 173 7.46 15.50 6.46
N PHE A 174 6.67 15.88 5.46
CA PHE A 174 6.43 15.11 4.24
C PHE A 174 7.09 15.80 3.04
N PRO A 175 8.40 15.58 2.81
CA PRO A 175 8.99 15.93 1.53
C PRO A 175 8.33 15.09 0.42
N LEU A 176 7.89 15.77 -0.64
CA LEU A 176 7.51 15.10 -1.88
C LEU A 176 8.79 14.73 -2.64
N LEU A 177 8.77 13.54 -3.25
CA LEU A 177 9.89 12.99 -4.02
C LEU A 177 9.75 13.31 -5.51
#